data_AF-A0A508TIW1-F1
#
_entry.id   AF-A0A508TIW1-F1
#
_cell.length_a   1.000
_cell.length_b   1.000
_cell.length_c   1.000
_cell.angle_alpha   90.00
_cell.angle_beta   90.00
_cell.angle_gamma   90.00
#
_symmetry.space_group_name_H-M   'P 1'
#
loop_
_entity.id
_entity.type
_entity.pdbx_description
1 polymer ?
#
loop_
_entity_poly.entity_id
_entity_poly.type
_entity_poly.pdbx_seq_one_letter_code
_entity_poly.pdbx_strand_id
1 'polypeptide(L)'
;MTYRGIAIVAGAILVAGSSAASAQSTFRNYRCADGTQFVALLGADSRAHLQLDGKAVALRKRLSLTGTRYSGSGVTLDITRTGQARLKHGKQPVTACDLT
;
A
#
# COMPACT_ATOMS: atom_id res chain seq x y z
N MET A 1 65.81 -19.42 -16.05
CA MET A 1 64.49 -18.79 -16.34
C MET A 1 63.45 -19.44 -15.45
N THR A 2 63.08 -18.79 -14.36
CA THR A 2 62.13 -19.31 -13.35
C THR A 2 60.73 -18.77 -13.65
N TYR A 3 59.86 -19.61 -14.20
CA TYR A 3 58.45 -19.29 -14.44
C TYR A 3 57.70 -19.32 -13.11
N ARG A 4 57.42 -18.14 -12.53
CA ARG A 4 56.54 -18.03 -11.36
C ARG A 4 55.09 -18.17 -11.85
N GLY A 5 54.53 -19.37 -11.67
CA GLY A 5 53.12 -19.62 -11.88
C GLY A 5 52.28 -18.79 -10.90
N ILE A 6 51.60 -17.77 -11.42
CA ILE A 6 50.67 -16.95 -10.67
C ILE A 6 49.37 -17.76 -10.55
N ALA A 7 49.11 -18.32 -9.37
CA ALA A 7 47.84 -18.94 -9.04
C ALA A 7 46.79 -17.83 -8.84
N ILE A 8 45.93 -17.62 -9.83
CA ILE A 8 44.78 -16.72 -9.73
C ILE A 8 43.69 -17.46 -8.96
N VAL A 9 43.56 -17.18 -7.66
CA VAL A 9 42.41 -17.64 -6.86
C VAL A 9 41.22 -16.77 -7.24
N ALA A 10 40.32 -17.30 -8.07
CA ALA A 10 39.06 -16.68 -8.41
C ALA A 10 38.14 -16.70 -7.19
N GLY A 11 38.05 -15.57 -6.47
CA GLY A 11 37.07 -15.38 -5.40
C GLY A 11 35.67 -15.30 -6.00
N ALA A 12 34.84 -16.31 -5.74
CA ALA A 12 33.42 -16.29 -6.06
C ALA A 12 32.72 -15.26 -5.16
N ILE A 13 32.43 -14.07 -5.70
CA ILE A 13 31.58 -13.08 -5.03
C ILE A 13 30.14 -13.60 -5.12
N LEU A 14 29.64 -14.17 -4.04
CA LEU A 14 28.22 -14.46 -3.86
C LEU A 14 27.49 -13.12 -3.73
N VAL A 15 26.97 -12.60 -4.84
CA VAL A 15 25.97 -11.53 -4.82
C VAL A 15 24.70 -12.15 -4.26
N ALA A 16 24.52 -12.05 -2.94
CA ALA A 16 23.24 -12.30 -2.31
C ALA A 16 22.25 -11.27 -2.88
N GLY A 17 21.54 -11.67 -3.94
CA GLY A 17 20.45 -10.88 -4.50
C GLY A 17 19.38 -10.73 -3.44
N SER A 18 19.37 -9.59 -2.77
CA SER A 18 18.27 -9.15 -1.91
C SER A 18 17.00 -9.27 -2.74
N SER A 19 16.21 -10.30 -2.47
CA SER A 19 14.89 -10.46 -3.07
C SER A 19 14.03 -9.36 -2.47
N ALA A 20 14.04 -8.18 -3.08
CA ALA A 20 13.03 -7.18 -2.84
C ALA A 20 11.73 -7.82 -3.33
N ALA A 21 11.04 -8.51 -2.43
CA ALA A 21 9.64 -8.84 -2.60
C ALA A 21 8.95 -7.49 -2.83
N SER A 22 8.71 -7.16 -4.09
CA SER A 22 8.07 -5.92 -4.49
C SER A 22 6.60 -6.02 -4.08
N ALA A 23 6.33 -5.84 -2.79
CA ALA A 23 5.01 -5.49 -2.30
C ALA A 23 4.69 -4.12 -2.90
N GLN A 24 4.18 -4.12 -4.13
CA GLN A 24 3.88 -2.93 -4.91
C GLN A 24 2.78 -2.17 -4.19
N SER A 25 3.22 -1.21 -3.36
CA SER A 25 2.35 -0.45 -2.50
C SER A 25 1.96 0.80 -3.28
N THR A 26 0.69 0.91 -3.64
CA THR A 26 0.18 2.04 -4.41
C THR A 26 -0.25 3.13 -3.45
N PHE A 27 0.47 4.26 -3.47
CA PHE A 27 0.05 5.48 -2.80
C PHE A 27 -1.02 6.18 -3.63
N ARG A 28 -2.12 6.56 -2.99
CA ARG A 28 -3.25 7.27 -3.58
C ARG A 28 -3.68 8.38 -2.66
N ASN A 29 -3.77 9.59 -3.17
CA ASN A 29 -4.35 10.71 -2.42
C ASN A 29 -5.84 10.81 -2.72
N TYR A 30 -6.62 10.93 -1.66
CA TYR A 30 -8.06 11.09 -1.75
C TYR A 30 -8.48 12.39 -1.10
N ARG A 31 -9.45 13.04 -1.73
CA ARG A 31 -10.11 14.22 -1.21
C ARG A 31 -11.60 13.99 -1.19
N CYS A 32 -12.19 14.15 -0.03
CA CYS A 32 -13.60 13.93 0.22
C CYS A 32 -14.41 15.22 0.07
N ALA A 33 -15.71 15.08 -0.20
CA ALA A 33 -16.63 16.20 -0.40
C ALA A 33 -16.81 17.08 0.85
N ASP A 34 -16.51 16.55 2.04
CA ASP A 34 -16.47 17.27 3.31
C ASP A 34 -15.19 18.11 3.49
N GLY A 35 -14.24 18.04 2.55
CA GLY A 35 -12.94 18.69 2.61
C GLY A 35 -11.85 17.86 3.29
N THR A 36 -12.19 16.67 3.80
CA THR A 36 -11.22 15.75 4.41
C THR A 36 -10.28 15.21 3.33
N GLN A 37 -8.98 15.20 3.60
CA GLN A 37 -7.98 14.64 2.71
C GLN A 37 -7.20 13.53 3.42
N PHE A 38 -6.91 12.46 2.70
CA PHE A 38 -6.15 11.35 3.25
C PHE A 38 -5.31 10.64 2.21
N VAL A 39 -4.21 10.06 2.66
CA VAL A 39 -3.35 9.22 1.83
C VAL A 39 -3.70 7.76 2.10
N ALA A 40 -3.94 7.00 1.04
CA ALA A 40 -4.12 5.57 1.09
C ALA A 40 -2.91 4.85 0.49
N LEU A 41 -2.36 3.91 1.25
CA LEU A 41 -1.33 3.00 0.80
C LEU A 41 -1.94 1.61 0.64
N LEU A 42 -2.22 1.23 -0.61
CA LEU A 42 -2.80 -0.06 -0.93
C LEU A 42 -1.67 -1.04 -1.22
N GLY A 43 -1.47 -2.02 -0.34
CA GLY A 43 -0.49 -3.09 -0.53
C GLY A 43 -1.05 -4.24 -1.36
N ALA A 44 -0.15 -5.04 -1.93
CA ALA A 44 -0.49 -6.27 -2.66
C ALA A 44 -1.24 -7.29 -1.77
N ASP A 45 -0.94 -7.32 -0.47
CA ASP A 45 -1.42 -8.32 0.49
C ASP A 45 -2.84 -8.06 1.04
N SER A 46 -3.70 -7.39 0.28
CA SER A 46 -5.08 -7.07 0.71
C SER A 46 -5.17 -6.25 2.00
N ARG A 47 -4.13 -5.47 2.29
CA ARG A 47 -4.07 -4.49 3.39
C ARG A 47 -4.01 -3.10 2.80
N ALA A 48 -4.75 -2.18 3.39
CA ALA A 48 -4.72 -0.77 3.04
C ALA A 48 -4.36 0.02 4.30
N HIS A 49 -3.31 0.81 4.25
CA HIS A 49 -2.96 1.74 5.32
C HIS A 49 -3.46 3.13 4.93
N LEU A 50 -4.39 3.69 5.69
CA LEU A 50 -4.87 5.06 5.48
C LEU A 50 -4.23 5.97 6.50
N GLN A 51 -3.78 7.14 6.08
CA GLN A 51 -3.33 8.20 6.96
C GLN A 51 -4.37 9.32 6.91
N LEU A 52 -5.25 9.34 7.92
CA LEU A 52 -6.30 10.34 8.10
C LEU A 52 -5.85 11.32 9.21
N ASP A 53 -5.82 12.62 8.95
CA ASP A 53 -5.49 13.65 9.96
C ASP A 53 -4.20 13.38 10.78
N GLY A 54 -3.19 12.76 10.14
CA GLY A 54 -1.95 12.36 10.80
C GLY A 54 -2.02 11.02 11.56
N LYS A 55 -3.19 10.40 11.67
CA LYS A 55 -3.39 9.07 12.27
C LYS A 55 -3.28 7.98 11.21
N ALA A 56 -2.30 7.10 11.38
CA ALA A 56 -2.20 5.88 10.58
C ALA A 56 -3.23 4.84 11.05
N VAL A 57 -4.09 4.43 10.13
CA VAL A 57 -5.13 3.41 10.33
C VAL A 57 -4.88 2.28 9.36
N ALA A 58 -4.57 1.11 9.89
CA ALA A 58 -4.53 -0.11 9.10
C ALA A 58 -5.95 -0.63 8.89
N LEU A 59 -6.36 -0.77 7.63
CA LEU A 59 -7.57 -1.43 7.22
C LEU A 59 -7.23 -2.74 6.52
N ARG A 60 -8.14 -3.68 6.67
CA ARG A 60 -8.05 -4.98 6.03
C ARG A 60 -9.15 -5.09 5.00
N LYS A 61 -8.82 -5.61 3.83
CA LYS A 61 -9.80 -5.88 2.78
C LYS A 61 -10.90 -6.78 3.33
N ARG A 62 -12.13 -6.47 2.95
CA ARG A 62 -13.36 -7.21 3.19
C ARG A 62 -14.00 -7.48 1.84
N LEU A 63 -14.68 -8.60 1.75
CA LEU A 63 -15.51 -8.93 0.60
C LEU A 63 -16.65 -7.92 0.51
N SER A 64 -16.86 -7.40 -0.70
CA SER A 64 -17.98 -6.54 -1.05
C SER A 64 -18.48 -6.95 -2.43
N LEU A 65 -19.79 -6.86 -2.62
CA LEU A 65 -20.45 -7.22 -3.89
C LEU A 65 -20.22 -6.16 -4.96
N THR A 66 -20.06 -4.89 -4.57
CA THR A 66 -20.03 -3.74 -5.48
C THR A 66 -18.62 -3.19 -5.74
N GLY A 67 -17.59 -3.84 -5.17
CA GLY A 67 -16.21 -3.40 -5.30
C GLY A 67 -15.31 -3.97 -4.22
N THR A 68 -14.36 -3.18 -3.74
CA THR A 68 -13.48 -3.53 -2.64
C THR A 68 -13.79 -2.71 -1.41
N ARG A 69 -14.16 -3.37 -0.32
CA ARG A 69 -14.33 -2.74 0.99
C ARG A 69 -13.06 -2.95 1.81
N TYR A 70 -12.63 -1.93 2.53
CA TYR A 70 -11.59 -2.01 3.53
C TYR A 70 -12.18 -1.53 4.86
N SER A 71 -12.00 -2.28 5.94
CA SER A 71 -12.46 -1.86 7.26
C SER A 71 -11.40 -2.10 8.34
N GLY A 72 -11.33 -1.19 9.32
CA GLY A 72 -10.38 -1.25 10.41
C GLY A 72 -10.47 -0.04 11.33
N SER A 73 -10.29 -0.25 12.64
CA SER A 73 -10.22 0.82 13.65
C SER A 73 -11.36 1.86 13.62
N GLY A 74 -12.59 1.43 13.30
CA GLY A 74 -13.76 2.31 13.19
C GLY A 74 -13.85 3.11 11.89
N VAL A 75 -12.96 2.86 10.93
CA VAL A 75 -12.98 3.44 9.58
C VAL A 75 -13.35 2.36 8.57
N THR A 76 -14.16 2.74 7.59
CA THR A 76 -14.52 1.90 6.44
C THR A 76 -14.29 2.70 5.17
N LEU A 77 -13.49 2.15 4.26
CA LEU A 77 -13.26 2.68 2.93
C LEU A 77 -13.83 1.71 1.91
N ASP A 78 -14.86 2.14 1.19
CA ASP A 78 -15.47 1.41 0.10
C ASP A 78 -14.99 2.00 -1.23
N ILE A 79 -14.34 1.19 -2.06
CA ILE A 79 -13.93 1.57 -3.40
C ILE A 79 -14.75 0.75 -4.38
N THR A 80 -15.62 1.40 -5.15
CA THR A 80 -16.42 0.75 -6.18
C THR A 80 -15.54 0.32 -7.35
N ARG A 81 -16.05 -0.59 -8.17
CA ARG A 81 -15.36 -1.00 -9.40
C ARG A 81 -15.18 0.15 -10.41
N THR A 82 -16.00 1.18 -10.32
CA THR A 82 -15.90 2.42 -11.12
C THR A 82 -14.85 3.40 -10.59
N GLY A 83 -14.19 3.09 -9.47
CA GLY A 83 -13.15 3.93 -8.87
C GLY A 83 -13.66 4.98 -7.89
N GLN A 84 -14.96 5.05 -7.63
CA GLN A 84 -15.52 5.94 -6.62
C GLN A 84 -15.14 5.44 -5.23
N ALA A 85 -14.53 6.31 -4.41
CA ALA A 85 -14.22 6.00 -3.02
C ALA A 85 -15.29 6.59 -2.11
N ARG A 86 -15.67 5.83 -1.08
CA ARG A 86 -16.59 6.26 -0.03
C ARG A 86 -15.94 5.99 1.31
N LEU A 87 -15.77 7.03 2.11
CA LEU A 87 -15.16 6.94 3.42
C LEU A 87 -16.23 7.05 4.51
N LYS A 88 -16.13 6.19 5.52
CA LYS A 88 -16.87 6.31 6.77
C LYS A 88 -15.87 6.27 7.91
N HIS A 89 -15.95 7.26 8.80
CA HIS A 89 -15.06 7.40 9.95
C HIS A 89 -15.88 7.58 11.23
N GLY A 90 -15.83 6.58 12.12
CA GLY A 90 -16.52 6.63 13.41
C GLY A 90 -18.03 6.89 13.27
N LYS A 91 -18.50 7.99 13.87
CA LYS A 91 -19.90 8.43 13.88
C LYS A 91 -20.27 9.34 12.70
N GLN A 92 -19.30 9.77 11.90
CA GLN A 92 -19.59 10.65 10.77
C GLN A 92 -20.33 9.88 9.65
N PRO A 93 -21.16 10.60 8.88
CA PRO A 93 -21.83 10.03 7.72
C PRO A 93 -20.83 9.57 6.66
N VAL A 94 -21.28 8.70 5.76
CA VAL A 94 -20.46 8.23 4.64
C VAL A 94 -20.25 9.39 3.67
N THR A 95 -19.00 9.78 3.42
CA THR A 95 -18.63 10.83 2.47
C THR A 95 -18.10 10.23 1.18
N ALA A 96 -18.43 10.87 0.05
CA ALA A 96 -17.83 10.53 -1.24
C ALA A 96 -16.45 11.17 -1.33
N CYS A 97 -15.49 10.42 -1.86
CA CYS A 97 -14.11 10.86 -2.02
C CYS A 97 -13.61 10.54 -3.42
N ASP A 98 -12.86 11.49 -3.96
CA ASP A 98 -12.28 11.43 -5.29
C ASP A 98 -10.76 11.32 -5.20
N LEU A 99 -10.17 10.64 -6.17
CA LEU A 99 -8.72 10.58 -6.32
C LEU A 99 -8.23 11.95 -6.79
N THR A 100 -7.27 12.52 -6.08
CA THR A 100 -6.62 13.80 -6.45
C THR A 100 -5.34 13.56 -7.24
#